data_AF-A0A120GC64-F1
#
_entry.id   AF-A0A120GC64-F1
#
_cell.length_a   1.000
_cell.length_b   1.000
_cell.length_c   1.000
_cell.angle_alpha   90.00
_cell.angle_beta   90.00
_cell.angle_gamma   90.00
#
_symmetry.space_group_name_H-M   'P 1'
#
loop_
_entity.id
_entity.type
_entity.pdbx_description
1 polymer ?
#
loop_
_entity_poly.entity_id
_entity_poly.type
_entity_poly.pdbx_seq_one_letter_code
_entity_poly.pdbx_strand_id
1 'polypeptide(L)'
;MTDPVRELFDDFRHDHEVLGHGLHDIATALRSARDEDAADAARRLDLAAGAHIAFEQSHFYPELRKLIGAQEVDRFEDEHARGLAAIVRLGGIGPGQELSAAERAELLAQIETMQVHTDECGEHFGALGRIPRERQAELLAALRDLREQAPRWTALVPDRTAG
;
A
#
# COMPACT_ATOMS: atom_id res chain seq x y z
N MET A 1 -16.90 25.61 1.27
CA MET A 1 -15.67 25.01 0.71
C MET A 1 -14.95 24.35 1.86
N THR A 2 -14.74 23.05 1.77
CA THR A 2 -13.99 22.28 2.76
C THR A 2 -12.49 22.56 2.61
N ASP A 3 -11.75 22.44 3.71
CA ASP A 3 -10.31 22.72 3.75
C ASP A 3 -9.56 21.60 3.04
N PRO A 4 -8.84 21.86 1.92
CA PRO A 4 -8.15 20.82 1.15
C PRO A 4 -7.10 20.08 1.99
N VAL A 5 -6.57 20.73 3.02
CA VAL A 5 -5.69 20.08 3.99
C VAL A 5 -6.45 18.98 4.72
N ARG A 6 -7.60 19.32 5.32
CA ARG A 6 -8.42 18.35 6.06
C ARG A 6 -8.90 17.21 5.16
N GLU A 7 -9.26 17.51 3.91
CA GLU A 7 -9.66 16.49 2.94
C GLU A 7 -8.52 15.51 2.64
N LEU A 8 -7.30 15.99 2.39
CA LEU A 8 -6.16 15.09 2.17
C LEU A 8 -5.90 14.18 3.37
N PHE A 9 -6.00 14.73 4.59
CA PHE A 9 -5.86 13.94 5.82
C PHE A 9 -6.93 12.86 5.95
N ASP A 10 -8.20 13.22 5.73
CA ASP A 10 -9.31 12.28 5.81
C ASP A 10 -9.21 11.19 4.73
N ASP A 11 -8.84 11.57 3.51
CA ASP A 11 -8.65 10.66 2.38
C ASP A 11 -7.53 9.66 2.65
N PHE A 12 -6.38 10.14 3.14
CA PHE A 12 -5.22 9.28 3.40
C PHE A 12 -5.47 8.36 4.61
N ARG A 13 -6.17 8.83 5.65
CA ARG A 13 -6.60 7.99 6.78
C ARG A 13 -7.54 6.89 6.32
N HIS A 14 -8.51 7.23 5.49
CA HIS A 14 -9.43 6.25 4.94
C HIS A 14 -8.70 5.19 4.10
N ASP A 15 -7.74 5.59 3.27
CA ASP A 15 -6.95 4.64 2.47
C ASP A 15 -6.15 3.69 3.35
N HIS A 16 -5.55 4.16 4.45
CA HIS A 16 -4.86 3.31 5.43
C HIS A 16 -5.80 2.36 6.16
N GLU A 17 -7.02 2.80 6.51
CA GLU A 17 -8.04 1.90 7.06
C GLU A 17 -8.39 0.79 6.05
N VAL A 18 -8.58 1.12 4.77
CA VAL A 18 -8.86 0.13 3.72
C VAL A 18 -7.69 -0.84 3.54
N LEU A 19 -6.47 -0.33 3.46
CA LEU A 19 -5.24 -1.12 3.33
C LEU A 19 -5.06 -2.06 4.53
N GLY A 20 -5.18 -1.54 5.75
CA GLY A 20 -5.05 -2.30 6.99
C GLY A 20 -6.06 -3.44 7.09
N HIS A 21 -7.34 -3.19 6.78
CA HIS A 21 -8.35 -4.25 6.76
C HIS A 21 -8.05 -5.32 5.71
N GLY A 22 -7.66 -4.92 4.49
CA GLY A 22 -7.33 -5.88 3.43
C GLY A 22 -6.12 -6.76 3.78
N LEU A 23 -5.06 -6.17 4.36
CA LEU A 23 -3.90 -6.92 4.83
C LEU A 23 -4.27 -7.88 5.98
N HIS A 24 -5.14 -7.44 6.89
CA HIS A 24 -5.65 -8.28 7.97
C HIS A 24 -6.43 -9.50 7.44
N ASP A 25 -7.28 -9.31 6.44
CA ASP A 25 -8.03 -10.39 5.80
C ASP A 25 -7.09 -11.44 5.20
N ILE A 26 -6.05 -10.99 4.48
CA ILE A 26 -5.03 -11.86 3.89
C ILE A 26 -4.30 -12.64 4.98
N ALA A 27 -3.78 -11.95 6.01
CA ALA A 27 -3.06 -12.59 7.11
C ALA A 27 -3.93 -13.62 7.85
N THR A 28 -5.21 -13.30 8.08
CA THR A 28 -6.15 -14.21 8.72
C THR A 28 -6.40 -15.47 7.89
N ALA A 29 -6.54 -15.32 6.57
CA ALA A 29 -6.68 -16.46 5.66
C ALA A 29 -5.43 -17.34 5.63
N LEU A 30 -4.24 -16.73 5.55
CA LEU A 30 -2.95 -17.44 5.60
C LEU A 30 -2.75 -18.20 6.91
N ARG A 31 -2.99 -17.58 8.07
CA ARG A 31 -2.91 -18.28 9.37
C ARG A 31 -3.87 -19.46 9.47
N SER A 32 -5.00 -19.40 8.75
CA SER A 32 -6.03 -20.43 8.77
C SER A 32 -5.90 -21.48 7.65
N ALA A 33 -4.81 -21.44 6.87
CA ALA A 33 -4.61 -22.33 5.72
C ALA A 33 -5.68 -22.21 4.61
N ARG A 34 -6.34 -21.05 4.50
CA ARG A 34 -7.39 -20.79 3.50
C ARG A 34 -6.78 -20.07 2.30
N ASP A 35 -6.05 -20.80 1.46
CA ASP A 35 -5.24 -20.22 0.38
C ASP A 35 -6.09 -19.54 -0.71
N GLU A 36 -7.27 -20.08 -1.03
CA GLU A 36 -8.22 -19.45 -1.96
C GLU A 36 -8.76 -18.11 -1.41
N ASP A 37 -9.12 -18.08 -0.12
CA ASP A 37 -9.58 -16.86 0.55
C ASP A 37 -8.47 -15.79 0.60
N ALA A 38 -7.22 -16.21 0.83
CA ALA A 38 -6.06 -15.32 0.82
C ALA A 38 -5.83 -14.74 -0.58
N ALA A 39 -5.97 -15.56 -1.63
CA ALA A 39 -5.87 -15.13 -3.02
C ALA A 39 -6.99 -14.15 -3.41
N ASP A 40 -8.23 -14.42 -3.00
CA ASP A 40 -9.36 -13.52 -3.21
C ASP A 40 -9.18 -12.19 -2.48
N ALA A 41 -8.73 -12.22 -1.23
CA ALA A 41 -8.43 -11.01 -0.47
C ALA A 41 -7.31 -10.18 -1.12
N ALA A 42 -6.23 -10.83 -1.59
CA ALA A 42 -5.14 -10.17 -2.29
C ALA A 42 -5.61 -9.49 -3.59
N ARG A 43 -6.48 -10.15 -4.38
CA ARG A 43 -7.06 -9.55 -5.60
C ARG A 43 -7.93 -8.34 -5.31
N ARG A 44 -8.69 -8.36 -4.20
CA ARG A 44 -9.48 -7.19 -3.78
C ARG A 44 -8.57 -6.04 -3.35
N LEU A 45 -7.54 -6.34 -2.57
CA LEU A 45 -6.60 -5.34 -2.08
C LEU A 45 -5.77 -4.72 -3.21
N ASP A 46 -5.36 -5.51 -4.20
CA ASP A 46 -4.66 -5.04 -5.41
C ASP A 46 -5.40 -3.89 -6.11
N LEU A 47 -6.73 -3.98 -6.19
CA LEU A 47 -7.58 -2.93 -6.75
C LEU A 47 -7.76 -1.76 -5.78
N ALA A 48 -8.03 -2.04 -4.51
CA ALA A 48 -8.42 -1.02 -3.53
C ALA A 48 -7.24 -0.11 -3.11
N ALA A 49 -6.04 -0.66 -2.98
CA ALA A 49 -4.86 0.07 -2.49
C ALA A 49 -4.04 0.74 -3.60
N GLY A 50 -4.26 0.40 -4.87
CA GLY A 50 -3.33 0.79 -5.93
C GLY A 50 -3.20 2.31 -6.13
N ALA A 51 -4.30 3.07 -6.05
CA ALA A 51 -4.26 4.54 -6.11
C ALA A 51 -3.46 5.14 -4.94
N HIS A 52 -3.64 4.59 -3.74
CA HIS A 52 -2.94 5.03 -2.54
C HIS A 52 -1.43 4.76 -2.62
N ILE A 53 -1.02 3.54 -2.98
CA ILE A 53 0.39 3.19 -3.12
C ILE A 53 1.06 4.02 -4.22
N ALA A 54 0.38 4.23 -5.35
CA ALA A 54 0.89 5.07 -6.43
C ALA A 54 1.09 6.53 -5.97
N PHE A 55 0.15 7.04 -5.18
CA PHE A 55 0.22 8.38 -4.61
C PHE A 55 1.42 8.50 -3.66
N GLU A 56 1.57 7.55 -2.74
CA GLU A 56 2.66 7.56 -1.78
C GLU A 56 4.01 7.58 -2.48
N GLN A 57 4.24 6.62 -3.39
CA GLN A 57 5.53 6.48 -4.07
C GLN A 57 5.86 7.64 -5.01
N SER A 58 4.88 8.14 -5.77
CA SER A 58 5.12 9.13 -6.82
C SER A 58 5.08 10.57 -6.34
N HIS A 59 4.34 10.85 -5.26
CA HIS A 59 4.05 12.22 -4.82
C HIS A 59 4.39 12.46 -3.36
N PHE A 60 4.01 11.55 -2.46
CA PHE A 60 4.17 11.81 -1.02
C PHE A 60 5.59 11.54 -0.52
N TYR A 61 6.18 10.40 -0.85
CA TYR A 61 7.54 10.01 -0.46
C TYR A 61 8.61 11.01 -0.90
N PRO A 62 8.55 11.65 -2.09
CA PRO A 62 9.43 12.75 -2.42
C PRO A 62 9.37 13.94 -1.46
N GLU A 63 8.19 14.29 -0.94
CA GLU A 63 8.04 15.35 0.06
C GLU A 63 8.46 14.86 1.46
N LEU A 64 8.11 13.62 1.81
CA LEU A 64 8.43 13.00 3.08
C LEU A 64 9.95 12.83 3.27
N ARG A 65 10.67 12.47 2.20
CA ARG A 65 12.14 12.33 2.17
C ARG A 65 12.84 13.62 2.60
N LYS A 66 12.26 14.79 2.31
CA LYS A 66 12.79 16.10 2.74
C LYS A 66 12.59 16.36 4.24
N LEU A 67 11.62 15.69 4.87
CA LEU A 67 11.21 15.90 6.26
C LEU A 67 11.80 14.89 7.23
N ILE A 68 11.86 13.60 6.84
CA ILE A 68 12.29 12.50 7.71
C ILE A 68 13.57 11.80 7.23
N GLY A 69 14.09 12.18 6.06
CA GLY A 69 15.33 11.65 5.50
C GLY A 69 15.13 10.45 4.57
N ALA A 70 16.17 10.13 3.81
CA ALA A 70 16.13 9.07 2.80
C ALA A 70 16.01 7.67 3.40
N GLN A 71 16.77 7.37 4.48
CA GLN A 71 16.78 6.05 5.09
C GLN A 71 15.39 5.54 5.48
N GLU A 72 14.55 6.42 6.02
CA GLU A 72 13.20 6.08 6.45
C GLU A 72 12.26 5.84 5.26
N VAL A 73 12.36 6.69 4.24
CA VAL A 73 11.56 6.53 3.02
C VAL A 73 11.99 5.28 2.24
N ASP A 74 13.28 4.97 2.18
CA ASP A 74 13.79 3.78 1.50
C ASP A 74 13.29 2.51 2.22
N ARG A 75 13.17 2.54 3.55
CA ARG A 75 12.52 1.47 4.34
C ARG A 75 11.05 1.29 3.94
N PHE A 76 10.28 2.37 3.80
CA PHE A 76 8.89 2.31 3.37
C PHE A 76 8.74 1.77 1.94
N GLU A 77 9.60 2.19 1.02
CA GLU A 77 9.63 1.67 -0.35
C GLU A 77 9.93 0.15 -0.37
N ASP A 78 10.84 -0.32 0.47
CA ASP A 78 11.14 -1.75 0.63
C ASP A 78 9.97 -2.54 1.24
N GLU A 79 9.28 -1.98 2.23
CA GLU A 79 8.08 -2.57 2.84
C GLU A 79 6.94 -2.71 1.82
N HIS A 80 6.71 -1.68 1.00
CA HIS A 80 5.79 -1.73 -0.14
C HIS A 80 6.17 -2.82 -1.13
N ALA A 81 7.46 -2.96 -1.46
CA ALA A 81 7.93 -3.97 -2.41
C ALA A 81 7.68 -5.40 -1.89
N ARG A 82 7.82 -5.63 -0.59
CA ARG A 82 7.49 -6.91 0.06
C ARG A 82 5.99 -7.20 0.03
N GLY A 83 5.16 -6.21 0.39
CA GLY A 83 3.71 -6.33 0.29
C GLY A 83 3.27 -6.66 -1.14
N LEU A 84 3.82 -5.95 -2.12
CA LEU A 84 3.57 -6.17 -3.55
C LEU A 84 3.95 -7.59 -3.99
N ALA A 85 5.12 -8.09 -3.59
CA ALA A 85 5.54 -9.45 -3.91
C ALA A 85 4.54 -10.49 -3.39
N ALA A 86 4.02 -10.31 -2.17
CA ALA A 86 2.99 -11.18 -1.62
C ALA A 86 1.68 -11.11 -2.41
N ILE A 87 1.22 -9.90 -2.75
CA ILE A 87 -0.01 -9.69 -3.54
C ILE A 87 0.11 -10.33 -4.93
N VAL A 88 1.23 -10.16 -5.62
CA VAL A 88 1.50 -10.81 -6.92
C VAL A 88 1.45 -12.33 -6.78
N ARG A 89 2.15 -12.88 -5.77
CA ARG A 89 2.22 -14.33 -5.57
C ARG A 89 0.86 -14.94 -5.24
N LEU A 90 0.07 -14.28 -4.39
CA LEU A 90 -1.29 -14.70 -4.02
C LEU A 90 -2.28 -14.55 -5.18
N GLY A 91 -2.19 -13.45 -5.93
CA GLY A 91 -3.03 -13.21 -7.10
C GLY A 91 -2.86 -14.24 -8.21
N GLY A 92 -1.67 -14.87 -8.30
CA GLY A 92 -1.36 -15.94 -9.23
C GLY A 92 -1.76 -17.36 -8.80
N ILE A 93 -2.35 -17.54 -7.61
CA ILE A 93 -2.84 -18.84 -7.15
C ILE A 93 -4.08 -19.22 -7.96
N GLY A 94 -4.00 -20.34 -8.67
CA GLY A 94 -5.13 -20.92 -9.39
C GLY A 94 -6.12 -21.67 -8.47
N PRO A 95 -7.36 -21.93 -8.94
CA PRO A 95 -8.33 -22.71 -8.19
C PRO A 95 -7.79 -24.09 -7.78
N GLY A 96 -7.97 -24.48 -6.52
CA GLY A 96 -7.47 -25.75 -5.97
C GLY A 96 -5.95 -25.85 -5.83
N GLN A 97 -5.18 -24.79 -6.08
CA GLN A 97 -3.75 -24.76 -5.81
C GLN A 97 -3.50 -24.44 -4.34
N GLU A 98 -2.74 -25.30 -3.67
CA GLU A 98 -2.36 -25.11 -2.26
C GLU A 98 -0.94 -24.53 -2.15
N LEU A 99 -0.74 -23.67 -1.16
CA LEU A 99 0.58 -23.19 -0.77
C LEU A 99 1.28 -24.24 0.09
N SER A 100 2.59 -24.39 -0.12
CA SER A 100 3.41 -25.10 0.87
C SER A 100 3.43 -24.34 2.21
N ALA A 101 3.65 -25.06 3.32
CA ALA A 101 3.74 -24.42 4.63
C ALA A 101 4.85 -23.35 4.69
N ALA A 102 5.96 -23.55 3.97
CA ALA A 102 7.05 -22.60 3.88
C ALA A 102 6.65 -21.34 3.09
N GLU A 103 6.01 -21.50 1.92
CA GLU A 103 5.51 -20.35 1.16
C GLU A 103 4.46 -19.56 1.94
N ARG A 104 3.57 -20.25 2.65
CA ARG A 104 2.53 -19.59 3.44
C ARG A 104 3.13 -18.76 4.58
N ALA A 105 4.15 -19.29 5.26
CA ALA A 105 4.86 -18.57 6.32
C ALA A 105 5.59 -17.34 5.77
N GLU A 106 6.23 -17.46 4.61
CA GLU A 106 6.91 -16.33 3.95
C GLU A 106 5.90 -15.24 3.55
N LEU A 107 4.80 -15.61 2.90
CA LEU A 107 3.76 -14.66 2.50
C LEU A 107 3.13 -13.98 3.70
N LEU A 108 2.92 -14.72 4.80
CA LEU A 108 2.41 -14.14 6.04
C LEU A 108 3.39 -13.10 6.60
N ALA A 109 4.68 -13.39 6.64
CA ALA A 109 5.69 -12.45 7.14
C ALA A 109 5.77 -11.17 6.28
N GLN A 110 5.62 -11.30 4.96
CA GLN A 110 5.57 -10.16 4.04
C GLN A 110 4.32 -9.29 4.28
N ILE A 111 3.15 -9.91 4.46
CA ILE A 111 1.90 -9.20 4.76
C ILE A 111 1.97 -8.54 6.13
N GLU A 112 2.49 -9.21 7.16
CA GLU A 112 2.66 -8.65 8.50
C GLU A 112 3.63 -7.47 8.50
N THR A 113 4.69 -7.52 7.68
CA THR A 113 5.58 -6.37 7.47
C THR A 113 4.80 -5.17 6.94
N MET A 114 3.92 -5.36 5.95
CA MET A 114 3.08 -4.29 5.40
C MET A 114 2.02 -3.80 6.39
N GLN A 115 1.53 -4.65 7.30
CA GLN A 115 0.63 -4.23 8.37
C GLN A 115 1.34 -3.27 9.34
N VAL A 116 2.54 -3.63 9.78
CA VAL A 116 3.38 -2.76 10.62
C VAL A 116 3.65 -1.44 9.90
N HIS A 117 4.00 -1.50 8.61
CA HIS A 117 4.16 -0.30 7.79
C HIS A 117 2.91 0.59 7.79
N THR A 118 1.71 0.03 7.60
CA THR A 118 0.46 0.79 7.57
C THR A 118 0.22 1.49 8.91
N ASP A 119 0.49 0.81 10.03
CA ASP A 119 0.36 1.37 11.37
C ASP A 119 1.40 2.49 11.63
N GLU A 120 2.65 2.31 11.23
CA GLU A 120 3.74 3.28 11.41
C GLU A 120 3.63 4.48 10.48
N CYS A 121 3.27 4.27 9.21
CA CYS A 121 2.99 5.35 8.27
C CYS A 121 1.81 6.21 8.77
N GLY A 122 0.85 5.56 9.46
CA GLY A 122 -0.12 6.10 10.44
C GLY A 122 0.38 7.21 11.37
N GLU A 123 1.59 7.05 11.90
CA GLU A 123 2.20 8.01 12.81
C GLU A 123 2.93 9.14 12.06
N HIS A 124 3.39 8.87 10.84
CA HIS A 124 4.00 9.85 9.94
C HIS A 124 3.00 10.81 9.30
N PHE A 125 1.69 10.63 9.50
CA PHE A 125 0.65 11.63 9.17
C PHE A 125 0.95 13.01 9.75
N GLY A 126 1.62 13.09 10.91
CA GLY A 126 2.05 14.37 11.48
C GLY A 126 3.04 15.15 10.59
N ALA A 127 3.65 14.52 9.58
CA ALA A 127 4.51 15.16 8.60
C ALA A 127 3.71 15.90 7.51
N LEU A 128 2.52 15.42 7.11
CA LEU A 128 1.64 16.11 6.16
C LEU A 128 1.34 17.54 6.61
N GLY A 129 1.14 17.74 7.92
CA GLY A 129 0.87 19.06 8.51
C GLY A 129 2.05 20.04 8.41
N ARG A 130 3.26 19.55 8.14
CA ARG A 130 4.48 20.35 7.97
C ARG A 130 4.74 20.73 6.51
N ILE A 131 4.05 20.10 5.57
CA ILE A 131 4.13 20.43 4.14
C ILE A 131 3.42 21.77 3.92
N PRO A 132 3.93 22.70 3.08
CA PRO A 132 3.22 23.95 2.77
C PRO A 132 1.81 23.71 2.22
N ARG A 133 0.84 24.55 2.59
CA ARG A 133 -0.57 24.37 2.20
C ARG A 133 -0.80 24.25 0.70
N GLU A 134 -0.06 25.04 -0.09
CA GLU A 134 -0.10 25.00 -1.56
C GLU A 134 0.26 23.60 -2.07
N ARG A 135 1.33 23.01 -1.51
CA ARG A 135 1.75 21.64 -1.85
C ARG A 135 0.77 20.59 -1.36
N GLN A 136 0.13 20.78 -0.20
CA GLN A 136 -0.92 19.86 0.26
C GLN A 136 -2.13 19.85 -0.70
N ALA A 137 -2.51 21.01 -1.24
CA ALA A 137 -3.59 21.08 -2.24
C ALA A 137 -3.21 20.37 -3.55
N GLU A 138 -1.95 20.49 -4.00
CA GLU A 138 -1.44 19.73 -5.14
C GLU A 138 -1.42 18.22 -4.89
N LEU A 139 -1.02 17.79 -3.69
CA LEU A 139 -1.05 16.38 -3.29
C LEU A 139 -2.48 15.83 -3.28
N LEU A 140 -3.46 16.58 -2.79
CA LEU A 140 -4.87 16.20 -2.84
C LEU A 140 -5.36 16.02 -4.28
N ALA A 141 -5.00 16.94 -5.18
CA ALA A 141 -5.36 16.83 -6.59
C ALA A 141 -4.74 15.56 -7.22
N ALA A 142 -3.45 15.31 -6.97
CA ALA A 142 -2.77 14.11 -7.45
C ALA A 142 -3.41 12.80 -6.95
N LEU A 143 -3.78 12.73 -5.66
CA LEU A 143 -4.48 11.58 -5.10
C LEU A 143 -5.82 11.33 -5.80
N ARG A 144 -6.58 12.40 -6.08
CA ARG A 144 -7.86 12.31 -6.79
C ARG A 144 -7.68 11.81 -8.22
N ASP A 145 -6.72 12.37 -8.94
CA ASP A 145 -6.41 11.95 -10.31
C ASP A 145 -6.02 10.47 -10.36
N LEU A 146 -5.27 9.97 -9.37
CA LEU A 146 -4.92 8.56 -9.25
C LEU A 146 -6.12 7.68 -8.91
N ARG A 147 -7.04 8.14 -8.05
CA ARG A 147 -8.28 7.42 -7.75
C ARG A 147 -9.19 7.31 -8.99
N GLU A 148 -9.24 8.34 -9.83
CA GLU A 148 -9.97 8.28 -11.10
C GLU A 148 -9.36 7.29 -12.09
N GLN A 149 -8.02 7.19 -12.12
CA GLN A 149 -7.30 6.20 -12.94
C GLN A 149 -7.44 4.78 -12.39
N ALA A 150 -7.71 4.63 -11.08
CA ALA A 150 -7.84 3.37 -10.37
C ALA A 150 -6.74 2.35 -10.73
N PRO A 151 -5.45 2.72 -10.62
CA PRO A 151 -4.37 1.79 -10.94
C PRO A 151 -4.43 0.61 -9.98
N ARG A 152 -4.01 -0.56 -10.47
CA ARG A 152 -3.77 -1.73 -9.63
C ARG A 152 -2.41 -1.59 -8.97
N TRP A 153 -2.26 -2.03 -7.72
CA TRP A 153 -0.96 -2.07 -7.07
C TRP A 153 0.04 -2.89 -7.89
N THR A 154 -0.38 -4.05 -8.40
CA THR A 154 0.43 -4.92 -9.25
C THR A 154 0.83 -4.32 -10.60
N ALA A 155 0.16 -3.26 -11.05
CA ALA A 155 0.52 -2.55 -12.28
C ALA A 155 1.60 -1.47 -12.07
N LEU A 156 1.99 -1.20 -10.81
CA LEU A 156 2.98 -0.17 -10.48
C LEU A 156 4.43 -0.63 -10.64
N VAL A 157 4.67 -1.92 -10.91
CA VAL A 157 6.03 -2.43 -11.15
C VAL A 157 6.54 -1.83 -12.47
N PRO A 158 7.65 -1.07 -12.47
CA PRO A 158 8.29 -0.67 -13.71
C PRO A 158 8.74 -1.95 -14.41
N ASP A 159 8.43 -2.08 -15.70
CA ASP A 159 8.91 -3.18 -16.53
C ASP A 159 10.45 -3.24 -16.45
N ARG A 160 11.00 -4.14 -15.64
CA ARG A 160 12.44 -4.37 -15.54
C ARG A 160 12.95 -5.25 -16.70
N THR A 161 12.40 -5.06 -17.90
CA THR A 161 12.92 -5.62 -19.15
C THR A 161 13.45 -4.54 -20.09
N ALA A 162 14.35 -3.70 -19.58
CA ALA A 162 15.28 -2.92 -20.42
C ALA A 162 16.55 -2.61 -19.61
N GLY A 163 17.53 -3.51 -19.66
CA GLY A 163 18.84 -3.37 -19.04
C GLY A 163 19.73 -4.57 -19.33
#